data_AF-A0A916PEQ5-F1
#
_entry.id   AF-A0A916PEQ5-F1
#
_cell.length_a   1.000
_cell.length_b   1.000
_cell.length_c   1.000
_cell.angle_alpha   90.00
_cell.angle_beta   90.00
_cell.angle_gamma   90.00
#
_symmetry.space_group_name_H-M   'P 1'
#
loop_
_entity.id
_entity.type
_entity.pdbx_description
1 polymer ?
#
loop_
_entity_poly.entity_id
_entity_poly.type
_entity_poly.pdbx_seq_one_letter_code
_entity_poly.pdbx_strand_id
1 'polypeptide(L)' 'MIDSLHNSIFYEKPEVVSSAPGRIKLMGEHTHYGHGFIFSIALNRRTYVSLSSRADEKFV' A
#
# COMPACT_ATOMS: atom_id res chain seq x y z
N MET A 1 -2.68 -9.90 -13.19
CA MET A 1 -2.57 -8.66 -12.39
C MET A 1 -3.09 -8.99 -10.98
N ILE A 2 -2.94 -8.15 -9.95
CA ILE A 2 -3.25 -8.58 -8.56
C ILE A 2 -4.72 -8.99 -8.38
N ASP A 3 -5.60 -8.39 -9.18
CA ASP A 3 -7.02 -8.69 -9.31
C ASP A 3 -7.26 -10.13 -9.78
N SER A 4 -6.51 -10.59 -10.79
CA SER A 4 -6.59 -11.96 -11.29
C SER A 4 -6.12 -12.96 -10.24
N LEU A 5 -5.08 -12.59 -9.47
CA LEU A 5 -4.59 -13.41 -8.36
C LEU A 5 -5.62 -13.49 -7.24
N HIS A 6 -6.23 -12.36 -6.84
CA HIS A 6 -7.30 -12.33 -5.85
C HIS A 6 -8.46 -13.25 -6.26
N ASN A 7 -8.92 -13.14 -7.50
CA ASN A 7 -9.98 -14.00 -8.04
C ASN A 7 -9.60 -15.48 -8.08
N SER A 8 -8.32 -15.81 -8.28
CA SER A 8 -7.88 -17.21 -8.25
C SER A 8 -7.82 -17.82 -6.84
N ILE A 9 -7.63 -16.99 -5.81
CA ILE A 9 -7.49 -17.44 -4.42
C ILE A 9 -8.86 -17.45 -3.72
N PHE A 10 -9.66 -16.40 -3.92
CA PHE A 10 -10.93 -16.18 -3.22
C PHE A 10 -12.16 -16.46 -4.07
N TYR A 11 -11.99 -16.80 -5.35
CA TYR A 11 -13.07 -17.07 -6.31
C TYR A 11 -14.06 -15.90 -6.49
N GLU A 12 -13.61 -14.70 -6.18
CA GLU A 12 -14.37 -13.46 -6.30
C GLU A 12 -13.46 -12.33 -6.80
N LYS A 13 -14.03 -11.33 -7.48
CA LYS A 13 -13.26 -10.12 -7.83
C LYS A 13 -13.02 -9.29 -6.57
N PRO A 14 -11.85 -8.64 -6.42
CA PRO A 14 -11.63 -7.75 -5.30
C PRO A 14 -12.60 -6.57 -5.36
N GLU A 15 -13.16 -6.18 -4.22
CA GLU A 15 -13.95 -4.96 -4.09
C GLU A 15 -13.09 -3.71 -4.30
N VAL A 16 -11.85 -3.74 -3.79
CA VAL A 16 -10.90 -2.63 -3.88
C VAL A 16 -9.52 -3.13 -4.28
N VAL A 17 -8.92 -2.43 -5.24
CA VAL A 17 -7.49 -2.51 -5.54
C VAL A 17 -6.86 -1.16 -5.20
N SER A 18 -5.90 -1.16 -4.28
CA SER A 18 -5.20 0.04 -3.84
C SER A 18 -3.69 -0.15 -3.87
N SER A 19 -2.95 0.96 -3.84
CA SER A 19 -1.49 0.91 -3.80
C SER A 19 -0.87 2.13 -3.13
N ALA A 20 0.25 1.90 -2.45
CA ALA A 20 1.08 2.95 -1.88
C ALA A 20 2.46 2.93 -2.55
N PRO A 21 3.01 4.08 -2.97
CA PRO A 21 4.37 4.13 -3.47
C PRO A 21 5.36 4.00 -2.32
N GLY A 22 6.49 3.35 -2.59
CA GLY A 22 7.70 3.61 -1.82
C GLY A 22 8.12 5.08 -1.97
N ARG A 23 8.92 5.58 -1.05
CA ARG A 23 9.49 6.94 -1.14
C ARG A 23 10.98 6.91 -0.87
N ILE A 24 11.68 7.89 -1.41
CA ILE A 24 13.05 8.20 -0.99
C ILE A 24 13.05 9.55 -0.29
N LYS A 25 13.85 9.66 0.77
CA LYS A 25 14.10 10.92 1.45
C LYS A 25 15.33 11.57 0.82
N LEU A 26 15.19 12.80 0.33
CA LEU A 26 16.27 13.59 -0.25
C LEU A 26 16.96 14.48 0.80
N MET A 27 16.21 14.92 1.82
CA MET A 27 16.71 15.75 2.92
C MET A 27 15.86 15.54 4.20
N GLY A 28 16.47 15.77 5.36
CA GLY A 28 15.80 15.72 6.66
C GLY A 28 15.88 14.34 7.32
N GLU A 29 17.03 13.67 7.19
CA GLU A 29 17.28 12.44 7.92
C GLU A 29 17.51 12.76 9.40
N HIS A 30 16.91 11.96 10.29
CA HIS A 30 16.92 12.18 11.75
C HIS A 30 16.28 13.48 12.27
N THR A 31 15.81 14.41 11.42
CA THR A 31 15.17 15.65 11.86
C THR A 31 13.67 15.54 12.06
N HIS A 32 13.05 14.45 11.56
CA HIS A 32 11.60 14.28 11.53
C HIS A 32 10.96 14.16 12.91
N TYR A 33 11.68 13.60 13.89
CA TYR A 33 11.20 13.54 15.29
C TYR A 33 11.29 14.89 16.00
N GLY A 34 12.14 15.81 15.52
CA GLY A 34 12.33 17.15 16.08
C GLY A 34 11.49 18.23 15.40
N HIS A 35 10.39 17.86 14.73
CA HIS A 35 9.56 18.78 13.94
C HIS A 35 10.31 19.52 12.81
N GLY A 36 11.43 18.97 12.34
CA GLY A 36 12.17 19.50 11.19
C GLY A 36 11.47 19.21 9.86
N PHE A 37 11.79 20.00 8.84
CA PHE A 37 11.29 19.79 7.49
C PHE A 37 11.89 18.52 6.85
N ILE A 38 11.09 17.87 6.01
CA ILE A 38 11.49 16.68 5.24
C ILE A 38 11.19 16.95 3.78
N PHE A 39 12.13 16.57 2.91
CA PHE A 39 11.91 16.55 1.47
C PHE A 39 11.95 15.11 0.97
N SER A 40 10.82 14.59 0.50
CA SER A 40 10.69 13.23 -0.03
C SER A 40 9.96 13.23 -1.35
N ILE A 41 10.28 12.24 -2.19
CA ILE A 41 9.59 12.00 -3.46
C ILE A 41 9.10 10.56 -3.53
N ALA A 42 7.96 10.36 -4.17
CA ALA A 42 7.42 9.04 -4.44
C ALA A 42 8.27 8.32 -5.50
N LEU A 43 8.56 7.05 -5.27
CA LEU A 43 9.24 6.19 -6.24
C LEU A 43 8.22 5.60 -7.22
N ASN A 44 8.68 5.28 -8.43
CA ASN A 44 7.94 4.42 -9.36
C ASN A 44 8.04 2.93 -8.98
N ARG A 45 7.91 2.63 -7.69
CA ARG A 45 7.85 1.29 -7.11
C ARG A 45 6.76 1.31 -6.05
N ARG A 46 5.79 0.42 -6.15
CA ARG A 46 4.57 0.46 -5.34
C ARG A 46 4.27 -0.89 -4.73
N THR A 47 3.73 -0.87 -3.52
CA THR A 47 3.08 -2.02 -2.90
C THR A 47 1.61 -1.98 -3.25
N TYR A 48 1.08 -3.08 -3.75
CA TYR A 48 -0.30 -3.23 -4.18
C TYR A 48 -1.05 -4.15 -3.23
N VAL A 49 -2.34 -3.86 -3.01
CA VAL A 49 -3.25 -4.71 -2.24
C VAL A 49 -4.60 -4.83 -2.95
N SER A 50 -5.16 -6.03 -2.92
CA SER A 50 -6.51 -6.37 -3.39
C SER A 50 -7.33 -6.86 -2.21
N LEU A 51 -8.47 -6.23 -1.94
CA LEU A 51 -9.26 -6.40 -0.71
C LEU A 51 -10.73 -6.64 -1.06
N SER A 52 -11.39 -7.48 -0.27
CA SER A 52 -12.84 -7.65 -0.22
C SER A 52 -13.30 -7.73 1.23
N SER A 53 -14.46 -7.14 1.53
CA SER A 53 -15.06 -7.22 2.85
C SER A 53 -15.50 -8.66 3.17
N ARG A 54 -15.50 -9.00 4.46
CA ARG A 54 -16.01 -10.28 4.96
C ARG A 54 -16.90 -10.03 6.18
N ALA A 55 -17.93 -10.87 6.33
CA ALA A 55 -18.90 -10.75 7.43
C ALA A 55 -18.44 -11.43 8.74
N ASP A 56 -17.35 -12.18 8.72
CA ASP A 56 -16.91 -13.03 9.84
C ASP A 56 -15.87 -12.36 10.76
N GLU A 57 -15.67 -11.04 10.65
CA GLU A 57 -14.71 -10.22 11.42
C GLU A 57 -13.26 -10.74 11.42
N LYS A 58 -12.90 -11.57 10.43
CA LYS A 58 -11.57 -12.18 10.32
C LYS A 58 -10.77 -11.58 9.17
N PHE A 59 -9.45 -11.54 9.38
CA PHE A 59 -8.47 -11.20 8.35
C PHE A 59 -7.82 -12.48 7.84
N VAL A 60 -7.82 -12.67 6.52
CA VAL A 60 -7.09 -13.72 5.79
C VAL A 60 -6.49 -13.09 4.54
#